data_AF-W8YAW3-F1
#
_entry.id   AF-W8YAW3-F1
#
_cell.length_a   1.000
_cell.length_b   1.000
_cell.length_c   1.000
_cell.angle_alpha   90.00
_cell.angle_beta   90.00
_cell.angle_gamma   90.00
#
_symmetry.space_group_name_H-M   'P 1'
#
loop_
_entity.id
_entity.type
_entity.pdbx_description
1 polymer ?
#
loop_
_entity_poly.entity_id
_entity_poly.type
_entity_poly.pdbx_seq_one_letter_code
_entity_poly.pdbx_strand_id
1 'polypeptide(L)' 'MEKLNLDFIQNRRLELDITLLELAKVLGFKNASTYMKYEKGNYTFKANHLPLIARVLDCKIEDLF' A
#
# COMPACT_ATOMS: atom_id res chain seq x y z
N MET A 1 -19.26 -2.91 5.42
CA MET A 1 -18.01 -3.64 5.11
C MET A 1 -16.99 -2.58 4.76
N GLU A 2 -16.04 -2.31 5.66
CA GLU A 2 -14.97 -1.36 5.39
C GLU A 2 -14.09 -1.93 4.27
N LYS A 3 -14.06 -1.22 3.15
CA LYS A 3 -13.34 -1.64 1.94
C LYS A 3 -12.09 -0.78 1.88
N LEU A 4 -10.93 -1.42 1.79
CA LEU A 4 -9.66 -0.72 1.72
C LEU A 4 -9.66 0.37 0.64
N ASN A 5 -9.26 1.57 1.02
CA ASN A 5 -9.18 2.74 0.18
C ASN A 5 -7.86 2.74 -0.61
N LEU A 6 -7.89 2.07 -1.77
CA LEU A 6 -6.73 1.96 -2.66
C LEU A 6 -6.31 3.31 -3.25
N ASP A 7 -7.27 4.20 -3.49
CA ASP A 7 -7.01 5.54 -4.00
C ASP A 7 -6.25 6.38 -2.97
N PHE A 8 -6.62 6.27 -1.69
CA PHE A 8 -5.88 6.89 -0.60
C PHE A 8 -4.44 6.38 -0.53
N ILE A 9 -4.23 5.07 -0.57
CA ILE A 9 -2.90 4.45 -0.55
C ILE A 9 -2.04 4.99 -1.70
N GLN A 10 -2.60 5.05 -2.91
CA GLN A 10 -1.91 5.57 -4.08
C GLN A 10 -1.55 7.05 -3.93
N ASN A 11 -2.52 7.89 -3.55
CA ASN A 11 -2.33 9.32 -3.42
C ASN A 11 -1.32 9.64 -2.31
N ARG A 12 -1.45 9.01 -1.15
CA ARG A 12 -0.54 9.20 -0.02
C ARG A 12 0.88 8.74 -0.36
N ARG A 13 1.02 7.65 -1.10
CA ARG A 13 2.31 7.20 -1.61
C ARG A 13 2.97 8.27 -2.49
N LEU A 14 2.19 8.90 -3.38
CA LEU A 14 2.68 9.96 -4.26
C LEU A 14 3.01 11.25 -3.50
N GLU A 15 2.20 11.62 -2.48
CA GLU A 15 2.47 12.77 -1.61
C GLU A 15 3.81 12.65 -0.86
N LEU A 16 4.17 11.43 -0.47
CA LEU A 16 5.41 11.13 0.23
C LEU A 16 6.59 10.81 -0.70
N ASP A 17 6.38 10.93 -2.01
CA ASP A 17 7.36 10.60 -3.07
C ASP A 17 7.91 9.17 -2.97
N ILE A 18 7.08 8.24 -2.51
CA ILE A 18 7.45 6.84 -2.31
C ILE A 18 7.24 6.09 -3.62
N THR A 19 8.28 5.41 -4.09
CA THR A 19 8.20 4.64 -5.32
C THR A 19 7.47 3.30 -5.10
N LEU A 20 6.89 2.76 -6.17
CA LEU A 20 6.29 1.41 -6.15
C LEU A 20 7.30 0.33 -5.71
N LEU A 21 8.59 0.53 -6.01
CA LEU A 21 9.64 -0.42 -5.65
C LEU A 21 9.96 -0.38 -4.15
N GLU A 22 9.95 0.80 -3.52
CA GLU A 22 10.18 0.93 -2.08
C GLU A 22 9.09 0.25 -1.28
N LEU A 23 7.82 0.51 -1.62
CA LEU A 23 6.68 -0.16 -0.98
C LEU A 23 6.70 -1.67 -1.24
N ALA A 24 7.06 -2.09 -2.46
CA ALA A 24 7.26 -3.50 -2.78
C ALA A 24 8.31 -4.14 -1.86
N LYS A 25 9.46 -3.49 -1.66
CA LYS A 25 10.54 -4.00 -0.79
C LYS A 25 10.09 -4.14 0.66
N VAL A 26 9.34 -3.16 1.20
CA VAL A 26 8.83 -3.23 2.58
C VAL A 26 7.85 -4.40 2.76
N LEU A 27 7.04 -4.68 1.75
CA LEU A 27 6.12 -5.81 1.74
C LEU A 27 6.78 -7.15 1.40
N GLY A 28 8.11 -7.18 1.18
CA GLY A 28 8.85 -8.38 0.80
C GLY A 28 8.64 -8.83 -0.64
N PHE A 29 8.10 -7.97 -1.50
CA PHE A 29 7.93 -8.24 -2.92
C PHE A 29 9.22 -7.97 -3.70
N LYS A 30 9.54 -8.86 -4.64
CA LYS A 30 10.73 -8.73 -5.50
C LYS A 30 10.62 -7.61 -6.54
N ASN A 31 9.39 -7.32 -7.00
CA ASN A 31 9.16 -6.45 -8.15
C ASN A 31 8.12 -5.37 -7.83
N ALA A 32 8.37 -4.15 -8.32
CA ALA A 32 7.42 -3.03 -8.24
C ALA A 32 6.07 -3.36 -8.89
N SER A 33 6.08 -4.10 -10.01
CA SER A 33 4.85 -4.52 -10.71
C SER A 33 3.96 -5.42 -9.87
N THR A 34 4.53 -6.19 -8.92
CA THR A 34 3.74 -6.99 -7.99
C THR A 34 2.95 -6.07 -7.08
N TYR A 35 3.59 -5.08 -6.46
CA TYR A 35 2.92 -4.09 -5.62
C TYR A 35 1.87 -3.27 -6.40
N MET A 36 2.20 -2.83 -7.63
CA MET A 36 1.26 -2.09 -8.49
C MET A 36 -0.07 -2.83 -8.69
N LYS A 37 -0.05 -4.17 -8.76
CA LYS A 37 -1.29 -4.97 -8.87
C LYS A 37 -2.16 -4.90 -7.62
N TYR A 38 -1.56 -4.77 -6.43
CA TYR A 38 -2.32 -4.56 -5.20
C TYR A 38 -2.94 -3.17 -5.17
N GLU A 39 -2.15 -2.13 -5.49
CA GLU A 39 -2.63 -0.74 -5.54
C GLU A 39 -3.75 -0.56 -6.57
N LYS A 40 -3.69 -1.26 -7.71
CA LYS A 40 -4.76 -1.27 -8.72
C LYS A 40 -5.97 -2.14 -8.37
N GLY A 41 -5.95 -2.85 -7.24
CA GLY A 41 -7.05 -3.73 -6.82
C GLY A 41 -7.13 -5.07 -7.54
N ASN A 42 -6.13 -5.44 -8.36
CA ASN A 42 -6.03 -6.78 -8.95
C ASN A 42 -5.69 -7.83 -7.88
N TYR A 43 -5.03 -7.42 -6.80
CA TYR A 43 -4.78 -8.24 -5.61
C TYR A 43 -5.25 -7.52 -4.35
N THR A 44 -5.63 -8.31 -3.35
CA THR A 44 -6.08 -7.79 -2.06
C THR A 44 -4.93 -7.77 -1.06
N PHE A 45 -4.74 -6.64 -0.38
CA PHE A 45 -3.80 -6.58 0.74
C PHE A 45 -4.29 -7.48 1.87
N LYS A 46 -3.38 -8.30 2.40
CA LYS A 46 -3.65 -9.16 3.55
C LYS A 46 -3.51 -8.35 4.84
N ALA A 47 -4.11 -8.82 5.93
CA ALA A 47 -4.06 -8.15 7.23
C ALA A 47 -2.63 -7.87 7.73
N ASN A 48 -1.66 -8.74 7.41
CA ASN A 48 -0.25 -8.54 7.74
C ASN A 48 0.44 -7.43 6.92
N HIS A 49 -0.12 -7.02 5.78
CA HIS A 49 0.41 -5.92 4.96
C HIS A 49 -0.04 -4.56 5.47
N LEU A 50 -1.22 -4.47 6.10
CA LEU A 50 -1.80 -3.18 6.53
C LEU A 50 -0.90 -2.39 7.48
N PRO A 51 -0.32 -2.99 8.55
CA PRO A 51 0.59 -2.28 9.44
C PRO A 51 1.87 -1.80 8.74
N LEU A 52 2.35 -2.56 7.76
CA LEU A 52 3.54 -2.21 6.99
C LEU A 52 3.27 -1.02 6.07
N ILE A 53 2.13 -1.01 5.40
CA ILE A 53 1.71 0.09 4.53
C ILE A 53 1.47 1.35 5.35
N ALA A 54 0.71 1.25 6.44
CA ALA A 54 0.45 2.37 7.35
C ALA A 54 1.75 3.01 7.86
N ARG A 55 2.73 2.18 8.26
CA ARG A 55 4.04 2.66 8.70
C ARG A 55 4.82 3.39 7.59
N VAL A 56 4.77 2.90 6.35
CA VAL A 56 5.49 3.52 5.23
C VAL A 56 4.81 4.80 4.76
N LEU A 57 3.48 4.82 4.78
CA LEU A 57 2.65 5.96 4.40
C LEU A 57 2.47 7.00 5.50
N ASP A 58 3.15 6.82 6.64
CA ASP A 58 3.08 7.65 7.82
C ASP A 58 1.63 7.99 8.20
N CYS A 59 0.80 6.96 8.27
CA CYS A 59 -0.63 7.05 8.59
C CYS A 59 -1.06 5.92 9.53
N LYS A 60 -2.31 5.98 10.01
CA LYS A 60 -2.90 4.90 10.79
C LYS A 60 -3.50 3.85 9.86
N ILE A 61 -3.64 2.63 10.37
CA ILE A 61 -4.34 1.56 9.64
C ILE A 61 -5.79 1.95 9.34
N GLU A 62 -6.42 2.70 10.25
CA GLU A 62 -7.77 3.27 10.11
C GLU A 62 -7.90 4.18 8.88
N ASP A 63 -6.84 4.94 8.54
CA ASP A 63 -6.84 5.83 7.37
C ASP A 63 -6.82 5.07 6.04
N LEU A 64 -6.53 3.75 6.07
CA LEU A 64 -6.52 2.89 4.89
C LEU A 64 -7.92 2.39 4.48
N PHE A 65 -8.97 2.69 5.25
CA PHE A 65 -10.34 2.19 5.04
C PHE A 65 -11.33 3.30 4.64
#